data_AF-A0A7C7WV29-F1
#
_entry.id   AF-A0A7C7WV29-F1
#
_cell.length_a   1.000
_cell.length_b   1.000
_cell.length_c   1.000
_cell.angle_alpha   90.00
_cell.angle_beta   90.00
_cell.angle_gamma   90.00
#
_symmetry.space_group_name_H-M   'P 1'
#
loop_
_entity.id
_entity.type
_entity.pdbx_description
1 polymer ?
#
loop_
_entity_poly.entity_id
_entity_poly.type
_entity_poly.pdbx_seq_one_letter_code
_entity_poly.pdbx_strand_id
1 'polypeptide(L)'
;MIERPPAGTVPDVPGSYQFKDADGRVLYVGKAKSLRHRLSSYFGRRDRMVQRTAQMLEEAESVEWIQVSNELEALMLEFSLIQEHSPRFNVDFKDDKSYPFLAVTLDHEWPRAMVVR
;
A
#
# COMPACT_ATOMS: atom_id res chain seq x y z
N MET A 1 -9.57 17.92 4.43
CA MET A 1 -9.83 16.69 5.20
C MET A 1 -10.59 15.74 4.30
N ILE A 2 -10.01 14.57 4.06
CA ILE A 2 -10.52 13.61 3.08
C ILE A 2 -11.96 13.14 3.38
N GLU A 3 -12.79 13.18 2.34
CA GLU A 3 -14.13 12.62 2.38
C GLU A 3 -14.15 11.13 2.00
N ARG A 4 -15.14 10.41 2.53
CA ARG A 4 -15.33 9.00 2.18
C ARG A 4 -15.68 8.90 0.69
N PRO A 5 -14.97 8.05 -0.09
CA PRO A 5 -15.33 7.80 -1.49
C PRO A 5 -16.80 7.36 -1.62
N PRO A 6 -17.53 7.80 -2.66
CA PRO A 6 -18.94 7.46 -2.83
C PRO A 6 -19.17 5.95 -2.84
N ALA A 7 -20.30 5.49 -2.30
CA ALA A 7 -20.62 4.08 -2.26
C ALA A 7 -20.58 3.45 -3.67
N GLY A 8 -19.97 2.28 -3.80
CA GLY A 8 -19.85 1.57 -5.08
C GLY A 8 -18.63 1.94 -5.92
N THR A 9 -17.98 3.09 -5.69
CA THR A 9 -16.85 3.56 -6.51
C THR A 9 -15.55 2.79 -6.30
N VAL A 10 -15.31 2.33 -5.07
CA VAL A 10 -14.12 1.53 -4.75
C VAL A 10 -14.37 0.07 -5.11
N PRO A 11 -13.56 -0.57 -5.98
CA PRO A 11 -13.78 -1.94 -6.41
C PRO A 11 -13.43 -2.96 -5.30
N ASP A 12 -14.04 -4.14 -5.37
CA ASP A 12 -13.76 -5.25 -4.45
C ASP A 12 -12.70 -6.19 -5.05
N VAL A 13 -11.49 -5.65 -5.23
CA VAL A 13 -10.36 -6.34 -5.86
C VAL A 13 -9.06 -6.06 -5.10
N PRO A 14 -8.01 -6.87 -5.30
CA PRO A 14 -6.68 -6.57 -4.79
C PRO A 14 -6.11 -5.28 -5.38
N GLY A 15 -5.27 -4.59 -4.62
CA GLY A 15 -4.66 -3.34 -5.08
C GLY A 15 -3.77 -2.66 -4.06
N SER A 16 -3.06 -1.63 -4.50
CA SER A 16 -2.39 -0.67 -3.64
C SER A 16 -3.14 0.66 -3.65
N TYR A 17 -3.18 1.36 -2.52
CA TYR A 17 -3.81 2.67 -2.36
C TYR A 17 -2.84 3.68 -1.74
N GLN A 18 -3.03 4.96 -2.06
CA GLN A 18 -2.20 6.06 -1.61
C GLN A 18 -3.08 7.20 -1.09
N PHE A 19 -2.83 7.64 0.14
CA PHE A 19 -3.40 8.90 0.65
C PHE A 19 -2.45 10.04 0.33
N LYS A 20 -2.99 11.16 -0.14
CA LYS A 20 -2.22 12.34 -0.56
C LYS A 20 -2.71 13.60 0.14
N ASP A 21 -1.81 14.56 0.35
CA ASP A 21 -2.15 15.90 0.83
C ASP A 21 -2.69 16.79 -0.30
N ALA A 22 -3.00 18.06 0.03
CA ALA A 22 -3.50 19.06 -0.91
C ALA A 22 -2.53 19.35 -2.07
N ASP A 23 -1.22 19.19 -1.85
CA ASP A 23 -0.17 19.41 -2.84
C ASP A 23 0.10 18.15 -3.68
N GLY A 24 -0.64 17.06 -3.43
CA GLY A 24 -0.49 15.78 -4.12
C GLY A 24 0.66 14.92 -3.61
N ARG A 25 1.29 15.27 -2.49
CA ARG A 25 2.37 14.46 -1.90
C ARG A 25 1.79 13.22 -1.25
N VAL A 26 2.43 12.08 -1.48
CA VAL A 26 2.01 10.81 -0.89
C VAL A 26 2.34 10.79 0.60
N LEU A 27 1.29 10.75 1.42
CA LEU A 27 1.39 10.70 2.88
C LEU A 27 1.51 9.27 3.40
N TYR A 28 0.78 8.34 2.77
CA TYR A 28 0.74 6.93 3.13
C TYR A 28 0.44 6.05 1.91
N VAL A 29 1.11 4.90 1.83
CA VAL A 29 0.84 3.83 0.87
C VAL A 29 0.47 2.56 1.64
N GLY A 30 -0.53 1.83 1.16
CA GLY A 30 -0.85 0.50 1.68
C GLY A 30 -1.34 -0.46 0.61
N LYS A 31 -1.29 -1.76 0.90
CA LYS A 31 -1.91 -2.81 0.08
C LYS A 31 -3.25 -3.31 0.63
N ALA A 32 -4.07 -3.89 -0.23
CA ALA A 32 -5.35 -4.49 0.12
C ALA A 32 -5.62 -5.78 -0.66
N LYS A 33 -6.21 -6.78 0.00
CA LYS A 33 -6.87 -7.92 -0.67
C LYS A 33 -8.19 -7.49 -1.33
N SER A 34 -8.86 -6.54 -0.69
CA SER A 34 -10.09 -5.88 -1.14
C SER A 34 -9.93 -4.38 -0.87
N LEU A 35 -9.77 -3.60 -1.94
CA LEU A 35 -9.70 -2.13 -1.85
C LEU A 35 -10.94 -1.57 -1.16
N ARG A 36 -12.14 -2.06 -1.50
CA ARG A 36 -13.41 -1.63 -0.89
C ARG A 36 -13.41 -1.80 0.62
N HIS A 37 -13.09 -3.01 1.11
CA HIS A 37 -13.09 -3.28 2.54
C HIS A 37 -11.99 -2.48 3.25
N ARG A 38 -10.79 -2.44 2.67
CA ARG A 38 -9.65 -1.75 3.28
C ARG A 38 -9.88 -0.25 3.38
N LEU A 39 -10.29 0.43 2.31
CA LEU A 39 -10.54 1.87 2.33
C LEU A 39 -11.71 2.22 3.26
N SER A 40 -12.77 1.40 3.30
CA SER A 40 -13.89 1.63 4.21
C SER A 40 -13.48 1.64 5.69
N SER A 41 -12.44 0.90 6.06
CA SER A 41 -11.97 0.85 7.45
C SER A 41 -11.40 2.19 7.98
N TYR A 42 -10.90 3.06 7.09
CA TYR A 42 -10.38 4.38 7.44
C TYR A 42 -11.47 5.42 7.74
N PHE A 43 -12.72 5.14 7.38
CA PHE A 43 -13.86 6.05 7.60
C PHE A 43 -14.81 5.54 8.69
N GLY A 44 -14.35 4.59 9.52
CA GLY A 44 -15.04 4.13 10.72
C GLY A 44 -14.98 5.15 11.87
N ARG A 45 -15.32 4.72 13.09
CA ARG A 45 -15.29 5.62 14.26
C ARG A 45 -13.85 6.01 14.63
N ARG A 46 -13.58 7.31 14.74
CA ARG A 46 -12.24 7.88 15.01
C ARG A 46 -11.74 7.62 16.43
N ASP A 47 -12.63 7.48 17.41
CA ASP A 47 -12.32 7.19 18.82
C ASP A 47 -11.57 5.87 19.03
N ARG A 48 -11.67 4.95 18.05
CA ARG A 48 -11.01 3.64 18.07
C ARG A 48 -9.80 3.56 17.14
N MET A 49 -9.47 4.63 16.42
CA MET A 49 -8.33 4.64 15.51
C MET A 49 -7.03 4.90 16.26
N VAL A 50 -5.95 4.29 15.76
CA VAL A 50 -4.59 4.63 16.21
C VAL A 50 -4.32 6.10 15.86
N GLN A 51 -3.76 6.85 16.81
CA GLN A 51 -3.49 8.30 16.68
C GLN A 51 -2.76 8.67 15.38
N ARG A 52 -1.75 7.90 14.98
CA ARG A 52 -1.00 8.12 13.73
C ARG A 52 -1.88 8.04 12.49
N THR A 53 -2.84 7.11 12.47
CA THR A 53 -3.81 6.98 11.38
C THR A 53 -4.79 8.14 11.35
N ALA A 54 -5.25 8.60 12.52
CA ALA A 54 -6.12 9.77 12.61
C ALA A 54 -5.44 11.03 12.07
N GLN A 55 -4.18 11.29 12.47
CA GLN A 55 -3.38 12.41 11.98
C GLN A 55 -3.17 12.36 10.45
N MET A 56 -2.89 11.16 9.92
CA MET A 56 -2.75 10.99 8.47
C MET A 56 -4.04 11.37 7.72
N LEU A 57 -5.20 10.96 8.24
CA LEU A 57 -6.50 11.30 7.64
C LEU A 57 -6.90 12.77 7.80
N GLU A 58 -6.36 13.45 8.82
CA GLU A 58 -6.54 14.90 8.98
C GLU A 58 -5.77 15.70 7.93
N GLU A 59 -4.56 15.25 7.58
CA GLU A 59 -3.71 15.87 6.55
C GLU A 59 -4.06 15.44 5.12
N ALA A 60 -4.66 14.26 4.95
CA ALA A 60 -5.03 13.76 3.63
C ALA A 60 -6.21 14.57 3.04
N GLU A 61 -6.11 14.85 1.74
CA GLU A 61 -7.17 15.45 0.94
C GLU A 61 -7.73 14.49 -0.10
N SER A 62 -6.93 13.52 -0.57
CA SER A 62 -7.38 12.53 -1.55
C SER A 62 -6.84 11.14 -1.28
N VAL A 63 -7.52 10.14 -1.84
CA VAL A 63 -7.07 8.75 -1.88
C VAL A 63 -7.20 8.24 -3.30
N GLU A 64 -6.14 7.62 -3.79
CA GLU A 64 -6.07 6.96 -5.10
C GLU A 64 -5.72 5.48 -4.92
N TRP A 65 -6.00 4.67 -5.94
CA TRP A 65 -5.66 3.25 -5.92
C TRP A 65 -5.35 2.71 -7.30
N ILE A 66 -4.53 1.67 -7.32
CA ILE A 66 -4.17 0.89 -8.49
C ILE A 66 -4.66 -0.54 -8.24
N GLN A 67 -5.49 -1.03 -9.16
CA GLN A 67 -6.00 -2.40 -9.14
C GLN A 67 -4.95 -3.35 -9.70
N VAL A 68 -4.85 -4.54 -9.10
CA VAL A 68 -3.93 -5.59 -9.55
C VAL A 68 -4.61 -6.95 -9.53
N SER A 69 -3.99 -7.95 -10.15
CA SER A 69 -4.63 -9.25 -10.39
C SER A 69 -4.67 -10.12 -9.12
N ASN A 70 -3.73 -9.92 -8.20
CA ASN A 70 -3.57 -10.77 -7.02
C ASN A 70 -2.87 -10.04 -5.86
N GLU A 71 -2.83 -10.69 -4.68
CA GLU A 71 -2.23 -10.10 -3.47
C GLU A 71 -0.72 -9.90 -3.56
N LEU A 72 -0.01 -10.73 -4.35
CA LEU A 72 1.44 -10.63 -4.51
C LEU A 72 1.79 -9.38 -5.31
N GLU A 73 1.09 -9.10 -6.40
CA GLU A 73 1.24 -7.86 -7.16
C GLU A 73 0.91 -6.63 -6.31
N ALA A 74 -0.13 -6.69 -5.48
CA ALA A 74 -0.49 -5.60 -4.58
C ALA A 74 0.63 -5.31 -3.58
N LEU A 75 1.29 -6.36 -3.10
CA LEU A 75 2.45 -6.26 -2.20
C LEU A 75 3.66 -5.67 -2.90
N MET A 76 4.01 -6.16 -4.10
CA MET A 76 5.14 -5.64 -4.87
C MET A 76 4.94 -4.16 -5.21
N LEU A 77 3.73 -3.79 -5.63
CA LEU A 77 3.40 -2.41 -5.96
C LEU A 77 3.45 -1.48 -4.74
N GLU A 78 2.89 -1.90 -3.60
CA GLU A 78 3.05 -1.16 -2.34
C GLU A 78 4.52 -0.93 -2.01
N PHE A 79 5.35 -1.97 -2.09
CA PHE A 79 6.77 -1.86 -1.82
C PHE A 79 7.45 -0.84 -2.74
N SER A 80 7.22 -0.94 -4.06
CA SER A 80 7.78 0.01 -5.04
C SER A 80 7.36 1.45 -4.76
N LEU A 81 6.08 1.70 -4.46
CA LEU A 81 5.57 3.03 -4.16
C LEU A 81 6.09 3.60 -2.84
N ILE A 82 6.31 2.75 -1.82
CA ILE A 82 6.95 3.17 -0.57
C ILE A 82 8.41 3.56 -0.83
N GLN A 83 9.15 2.79 -1.62
CA GLN A 83 10.54 3.13 -1.97
C GLN A 83 10.61 4.42 -2.79
N GLU A 84 9.70 4.60 -3.75
CA GLU A 84 9.67 5.79 -4.61
C GLU A 84 9.33 7.07 -3.84
N HIS A 85 8.35 7.01 -2.94
CA HIS A 85 7.80 8.22 -2.30
C HIS A 85 8.26 8.44 -0.86
N SER A 86 8.83 7.42 -0.19
CA SER A 86 9.21 7.45 1.23
C SER A 86 8.18 8.16 2.13
N PRO A 87 6.90 7.71 2.14
CA PRO A 87 5.81 8.48 2.73
C PRO A 87 5.95 8.63 4.24
N ARG A 88 5.71 9.83 4.78
CA ARG A 88 5.90 10.17 6.20
C ARG A 88 5.11 9.26 7.16
N PHE A 89 3.91 8.82 6.78
CA PHE A 89 3.07 8.01 7.65
C PHE A 89 3.28 6.50 7.47
N ASN A 90 4.02 6.05 6.46
CA ASN A 90 4.54 4.70 6.45
C ASN A 90 5.55 4.57 7.59
N VAL A 91 5.45 3.49 8.36
CA VAL A 91 6.49 3.17 9.33
C VAL A 91 7.71 2.79 8.50
N ASP A 92 8.84 3.47 8.72
CA ASP A 92 10.13 2.98 8.24
C ASP A 92 10.27 1.57 8.81
N PHE A 93 10.06 0.57 7.95
CA PHE A 93 10.28 -0.81 8.30
C PHE A 93 11.80 -1.00 8.38
N LYS A 94 12.40 -0.51 9.48
CA LYS A 94 13.78 -0.82 9.87
C LYS A 94 13.96 -2.30 10.23
N ASP A 95 12.87 -3.07 10.23
CA ASP A 95 12.87 -4.53 10.37
C ASP A 95 12.66 -5.19 9.00
N ASP A 96 13.73 -5.82 8.50
CA ASP A 96 13.89 -7.06 7.70
C ASP A 96 12.68 -7.71 6.97
N LYS A 97 11.68 -6.94 6.52
CA LYS A 97 10.68 -7.38 5.54
C LYS A 97 11.14 -7.12 4.11
N SER A 98 12.45 -7.21 3.85
CA SER A 98 12.88 -7.50 2.48
C SER A 98 12.22 -8.81 2.13
N TYR A 99 11.29 -8.80 1.17
CA TYR A 99 10.65 -10.02 0.71
C TYR A 99 11.70 -10.77 -0.11
N PRO A 100 12.36 -11.81 0.43
CA PRO A 100 13.37 -12.50 -0.35
C PRO A 100 12.68 -13.12 -1.55
N PHE A 101 13.10 -12.75 -2.76
CA PHE A 101 12.64 -13.44 -3.95
C PHE A 101 13.53 -14.65 -4.19
N LEU A 102 12.91 -15.76 -4.59
CA LEU A 102 13.63 -16.92 -5.11
C LEU A 102 13.87 -16.68 -6.60
N ALA A 103 15.11 -16.36 -6.97
CA ALA A 103 15.50 -16.29 -8.37
C ALA A 103 16.09 -17.64 -8.80
N VAL A 104 15.84 -18.00 -10.06
CA VAL A 104 16.36 -19.23 -10.68
C VAL A 104 17.13 -18.83 -11.94
N THR A 105 18.40 -19.22 -12.04
CA THR A 105 19.21 -18.95 -13.24
C THR A 105 18.68 -19.74 -14.43
N LEU A 106 18.51 -19.07 -15.57
CA LEU A 106 18.02 -19.69 -16.81
C LEU A 106 19.12 -19.92 -17.85
N ASP A 107 20.32 -19.40 -17.59
CA ASP A 107 21.49 -19.38 -18.48
C ASP A 107 22.47 -20.54 -18.26
N HIS A 108 22.17 -21.43 -17.31
CA HIS A 108 22.99 -22.61 -16.99
C HIS A 108 22.25 -23.91 -17.26
N GLU A 109 22.98 -24.94 -17.70
CA GLU A 109 22.47 -26.31 -17.91
C GLU A 109 21.75 -26.86 -16.67
N TRP A 110 22.25 -26.51 -15.48
CA TRP A 110 21.65 -26.84 -14.20
C TRP A 110 21.22 -25.56 -13.47
N PRO A 111 19.90 -25.27 -13.41
CA PRO A 111 19.38 -24.06 -12.77
C PRO A 111 19.75 -23.99 -11.29
N ARG A 112 20.19 -22.81 -10.85
CA ARG A 112 20.54 -22.55 -9.45
C ARG A 112 19.48 -21.66 -8.81
N ALA A 113 19.01 -22.09 -7.65
CA ALA A 113 18.16 -21.28 -6.78
C ALA A 113 19.00 -20.30 -5.97
N MET A 114 18.64 -19.03 -5.96
CA MET A 114 19.28 -18.00 -5.16
C MET A 114 18.24 -17.10 -4.50
N VAL A 115 18.58 -16.60 -3.32
CA VAL A 115 17.77 -15.62 -2.60
C VAL A 115 18.27 -14.22 -2.98
N VAL A 116 17.40 -13.43 -3.62
CA VAL A 116 17.66 -12.01 -3.91
C VAL A 116 16.82 -11.13 -2.98
N ARG A 117 17.36 -9.96 -2.63
CA ARG A 117 16.77 -9.01 -1.68
C ARG A 117 16.69 -7.63 -2.30
#